data_AF-A0A937PB24-F1
#
_entry.id   AF-A0A937PB24-F1
#
_cell.length_a   1.000
_cell.length_b   1.000
_cell.length_c   1.000
_cell.angle_alpha   90.00
_cell.angle_beta   90.00
_cell.angle_gamma   90.00
#
_symmetry.space_group_name_H-M   'P 1'
#
loop_
_entity.id
_entity.type
_entity.pdbx_description
1 polymer ?
#
loop_
_entity_poly.entity_id
_entity_poly.type
_entity_poly.pdbx_seq_one_letter_code
_entity_poly.pdbx_strand_id
1 'polypeptide(L)'
;MSLIITGILILQAEGFNISKSTWIDRLRFRRISKSDLIWSIIGLILVGIISGIVMKGLQLIIGEFNHSPVFMSFEPLSKGRYWLLLIWLPYWILNILGEEFLWRGAMLPRQEIAFGKYAWIIHGTGWGLFHITFGWQLLITLIPLIYIQSYVVQKKKNSWIGVIMHGGLNGPSFIAICFGLI
;
A
#
# COMPACT_ATOMS: atom_id res chain seq x y z
N MET A 1 -6.07 12.10 12.28
CA MET A 1 -7.01 12.36 11.16
C MET A 1 -7.00 11.12 10.27
N SER A 2 -8.17 10.56 9.89
CA SER A 2 -8.20 9.42 8.96
C SER A 2 -7.71 9.84 7.58
N LEU A 3 -6.92 8.99 6.90
CA LEU A 3 -6.36 9.28 5.57
C LEU A 3 -7.45 9.52 4.51
N ILE A 4 -8.60 8.87 4.68
CA ILE A 4 -9.80 9.10 3.85
C ILE A 4 -10.27 10.55 4.00
N ILE A 5 -10.35 11.05 5.23
CA ILE A 5 -10.76 12.44 5.51
C ILE A 5 -9.77 13.41 4.87
N THR A 6 -8.47 13.18 5.04
CA THR A 6 -7.43 13.99 4.38
C THR A 6 -7.59 14.00 2.86
N GLY A 7 -7.84 12.84 2.25
CA GLY A 7 -8.07 12.76 0.80
C GLY A 7 -9.33 13.50 0.36
N ILE A 8 -10.43 13.43 1.14
CA ILE A 8 -11.66 14.19 0.86
C ILE A 8 -11.39 15.70 0.93
N LEU A 9 -10.68 16.17 1.96
CA LEU A 9 -10.32 17.59 2.10
C LEU A 9 -9.47 18.08 0.93
N ILE A 10 -8.53 17.26 0.44
CA ILE A 10 -7.74 17.59 -0.76
C ILE A 10 -8.65 17.72 -1.99
N LEU A 11 -9.59 16.78 -2.20
CA LEU A 11 -10.52 16.85 -3.32
C LEU A 11 -11.42 18.09 -3.26
N GLN A 12 -11.93 18.41 -2.07
CA GLN A 12 -12.75 19.60 -1.85
C GLN A 12 -11.96 20.89 -2.10
N ALA A 13 -10.71 20.96 -1.65
CA ALA A 13 -9.82 22.09 -1.91
C ALA A 13 -9.50 22.25 -3.42
N GLU A 14 -9.57 21.16 -4.19
CA GLU A 14 -9.45 21.18 -5.66
C GLU A 14 -10.79 21.46 -6.38
N GLY A 15 -11.89 21.71 -5.64
CA GLY A 15 -13.21 22.00 -6.20
C GLY A 15 -14.03 20.78 -6.59
N PHE A 16 -13.60 19.57 -6.20
CA PHE A 16 -14.36 18.34 -6.46
C PHE A 16 -15.32 18.02 -5.32
N ASN A 17 -16.56 17.68 -5.68
CA ASN A 17 -17.49 17.00 -4.79
C ASN A 17 -17.33 15.48 -4.87
N ILE A 18 -17.72 14.76 -3.80
CA ILE A 18 -17.72 13.29 -3.83
C ILE A 18 -18.86 12.83 -4.74
N SER A 19 -18.48 12.27 -5.88
CA SER A 19 -19.41 11.79 -6.90
C SER A 19 -18.83 10.57 -7.60
N LYS A 20 -19.67 9.88 -8.38
CA LYS A 20 -19.23 8.74 -9.21
C LYS A 20 -18.16 9.16 -10.23
N SER A 21 -18.28 10.35 -10.83
CA SER A 21 -17.25 10.86 -11.76
C SER A 21 -15.95 11.14 -11.02
N THR A 22 -16.00 11.79 -9.85
CA THR A 22 -14.80 12.02 -9.03
C THR A 22 -14.12 10.69 -8.67
N TRP A 23 -14.89 9.66 -8.34
CA TRP A 23 -14.37 8.32 -8.05
C TRP A 23 -13.65 7.67 -9.24
N ILE A 24 -14.26 7.73 -10.43
CA ILE A 24 -13.76 7.04 -11.63
C ILE A 24 -12.67 7.84 -12.36
N ASP A 25 -12.87 9.15 -12.48
CA ASP A 25 -12.07 10.02 -13.34
C ASP A 25 -10.93 10.67 -12.55
N ARG A 26 -11.24 11.30 -11.41
CA ARG A 26 -10.26 12.02 -10.59
C ARG A 26 -9.43 11.08 -9.72
N LEU A 27 -10.08 10.14 -9.03
CA LEU A 27 -9.43 9.15 -8.16
C LEU A 27 -9.01 7.87 -8.89
N ARG A 28 -9.47 7.69 -10.14
CA ARG A 28 -9.07 6.57 -11.01
C ARG A 28 -9.42 5.19 -10.48
N PHE A 29 -10.47 5.06 -9.67
CA PHE A 29 -11.03 3.76 -9.31
C PHE A 29 -11.96 3.25 -10.42
N ARG A 30 -11.35 2.91 -11.56
CA ARG A 30 -12.04 2.48 -12.78
C ARG A 30 -12.30 0.98 -12.76
N ARG A 31 -13.17 0.50 -13.64
CA ARG A 31 -13.38 -0.95 -13.79
C ARG A 31 -12.05 -1.66 -14.06
N ILE A 32 -11.74 -2.68 -13.28
CA ILE A 32 -10.52 -3.47 -13.41
C ILE A 32 -10.53 -4.23 -14.74
N SER A 33 -9.48 -4.08 -15.53
CA SER A 33 -9.27 -4.84 -16.76
C SER A 33 -8.38 -6.08 -16.53
N LYS A 34 -8.37 -7.02 -17.48
CA LYS A 34 -7.43 -8.16 -17.45
C LYS A 34 -5.97 -7.69 -17.41
N SER A 35 -5.66 -6.61 -18.13
CA SER A 35 -4.32 -6.03 -18.11
C SER A 35 -3.96 -5.53 -16.71
N ASP A 36 -4.89 -4.87 -16.00
CA ASP A 36 -4.65 -4.40 -14.64
C ASP A 36 -4.35 -5.55 -13.68
N LEU A 37 -5.08 -6.67 -13.80
CA LEU A 37 -4.81 -7.88 -13.01
C LEU A 37 -3.43 -8.47 -13.30
N ILE A 38 -3.06 -8.61 -14.57
CA ILE A 38 -1.74 -9.11 -14.97
C ILE A 38 -0.63 -8.21 -14.40
N TRP A 39 -0.77 -6.88 -14.53
CA TRP A 39 0.19 -5.93 -13.98
C TRP A 39 0.26 -5.98 -12.45
N SER A 40 -0.87 -6.19 -11.77
CA SER A 40 -0.90 -6.37 -10.31
C SER A 40 -0.15 -7.63 -9.89
N ILE A 41 -0.37 -8.75 -10.58
CA ILE A 41 0.28 -10.04 -10.28
C ILE A 41 1.78 -9.96 -10.57
N ILE A 42 2.18 -9.45 -11.74
CA ILE A 42 3.60 -9.26 -12.07
C ILE A 42 4.26 -8.32 -11.04
N GLY A 43 3.58 -7.23 -10.69
CA GLY A 43 4.04 -6.31 -9.66
C GLY A 43 4.27 -7.01 -8.32
N LEU A 44 3.30 -7.80 -7.85
CA LEU A 44 3.40 -8.57 -6.60
C LEU A 44 4.56 -9.57 -6.62
N ILE A 45 4.74 -10.30 -7.73
CA ILE A 45 5.85 -11.26 -7.89
C ILE A 45 7.19 -10.53 -7.81
N LEU A 46 7.34 -9.42 -8.54
CA LEU A 46 8.57 -8.63 -8.54
C LEU A 46 8.85 -8.04 -7.16
N VAL A 47 7.83 -7.51 -6.48
CA VAL A 47 7.95 -7.01 -5.11
C VAL A 47 8.42 -8.13 -4.19
N GLY A 48 7.78 -9.31 -4.21
CA GLY A 48 8.16 -10.44 -3.37
C GLY A 48 9.60 -10.91 -3.59
N ILE A 49 10.02 -11.04 -4.85
CA ILE A 49 11.40 -11.44 -5.20
C ILE A 49 12.40 -10.39 -4.73
N ILE A 50 12.19 -9.11 -5.06
CA ILE A 50 13.14 -8.04 -4.74
C ILE A 50 13.19 -7.81 -3.24
N SER A 51 12.05 -7.77 -2.55
CA SER A 51 12.01 -7.66 -1.08
C SER A 51 12.70 -8.85 -0.41
N GLY A 52 12.55 -10.08 -0.94
CA GLY A 52 13.28 -11.26 -0.45
C GLY A 52 14.80 -11.15 -0.63
N ILE A 53 15.26 -10.63 -1.78
CA ILE A 53 16.69 -10.37 -2.02
C ILE A 53 17.22 -9.30 -1.06
N VAL A 54 16.48 -8.19 -0.89
CA VAL A 54 16.84 -7.11 0.03
C VAL A 54 16.93 -7.62 1.46
N MET A 55 15.95 -8.42 1.90
CA MET A 55 15.94 -9.06 3.21
C MET A 55 17.16 -9.94 3.45
N LYS A 56 17.43 -10.85 2.51
CA LYS A 56 18.59 -11.75 2.62
C LYS A 56 19.90 -10.98 2.59
N GLY A 57 20.01 -9.96 1.74
CA GLY A 57 21.18 -9.09 1.69
C GLY A 57 21.41 -8.34 3.00
N LEU A 58 20.35 -7.80 3.59
CA LEU A 58 20.43 -7.13 4.89
C LEU A 58 20.83 -8.12 6.00
N GLN A 59 20.23 -9.31 6.02
CA GLN A 59 20.57 -10.37 6.98
C GLN A 59 22.05 -10.78 6.91
N LEU A 60 22.64 -10.81 5.72
CA LEU A 60 24.06 -11.10 5.54
C LEU A 60 24.99 -9.99 6.08
N ILE A 61 24.51 -8.74 6.13
CA ILE A 61 25.31 -7.58 6.56
C ILE A 61 25.18 -7.36 8.08
N ILE A 62 23.96 -7.43 8.62
CA ILE A 62 23.69 -7.07 10.02
C ILE A 62 23.25 -8.24 10.92
N GLY A 63 23.15 -9.46 10.37
CA GLY A 63 22.63 -10.62 11.08
C GLY A 63 21.11 -10.70 11.10
N GLU A 64 20.54 -11.57 11.93
CA GLU A 64 19.09 -11.66 12.09
C GLU A 64 18.51 -10.42 12.76
N PHE A 65 17.37 -9.94 12.25
CA PHE A 65 16.67 -8.79 12.80
C PHE A 65 15.16 -8.98 12.71
N ASN A 66 14.45 -8.41 13.69
CA ASN A 66 13.00 -8.37 13.67
C ASN A 66 12.54 -7.34 12.63
N HIS A 67 11.84 -7.82 11.62
CA HIS A 67 11.30 -7.03 10.51
C HIS A 67 9.80 -6.78 10.67
N SER A 68 9.18 -7.32 11.73
CA SER A 68 7.82 -7.00 12.14
C SER A 68 7.81 -5.69 12.92
N PRO A 69 6.89 -4.77 12.64
CA PRO A 69 6.83 -3.52 13.37
C PRO A 69 6.38 -3.75 14.82
N VAL A 70 6.91 -2.95 15.74
CA VAL A 70 6.71 -3.11 17.20
C VAL A 70 5.24 -3.07 17.61
N PHE A 71 4.38 -2.35 16.88
CA PHE A 71 2.95 -2.31 17.16
C PHE A 71 2.19 -3.58 16.72
N MET A 72 2.83 -4.52 16.01
CA MET A 72 2.25 -5.81 15.60
C MET A 72 2.79 -7.00 16.40
N SER A 73 3.54 -6.79 17.48
CA SER A 73 3.89 -7.86 18.41
C SER A 73 2.67 -8.27 19.24
N PHE A 74 1.85 -9.18 18.71
CA PHE A 74 0.67 -9.71 19.38
C PHE A 74 0.85 -11.18 19.72
N GLU A 75 0.20 -11.62 20.80
CA GLU A 75 -0.02 -13.03 21.05
C GLU A 75 -0.81 -13.65 19.89
N PRO A 76 -0.36 -14.78 19.31
CA PRO A 76 -1.09 -15.47 18.27
C PRO A 76 -2.53 -15.77 18.67
N LEU A 77 -3.43 -15.74 17.68
CA LEU A 77 -4.83 -16.06 17.88
C LEU A 77 -4.99 -17.52 18.29
N SER A 78 -5.64 -17.72 19.43
CA SER A 78 -6.02 -19.04 19.93
C SER A 78 -7.48 -19.38 19.58
N LYS A 79 -7.84 -20.67 19.72
CA LYS A 79 -9.23 -21.12 19.58
C LYS A 79 -10.14 -20.28 20.49
N GLY A 80 -11.21 -19.73 19.91
CA GLY A 80 -12.14 -18.80 20.59
C GLY A 80 -11.87 -17.31 20.31
N ARG A 81 -10.75 -16.95 19.68
CA ARG A 81 -10.41 -15.56 19.32
C ARG A 81 -10.43 -15.28 17.82
N TYR A 82 -10.76 -16.25 16.97
CA TYR A 82 -10.77 -16.07 15.50
C TYR A 82 -11.81 -15.05 15.01
N TRP A 83 -12.84 -14.77 15.81
CA TRP A 83 -13.79 -13.69 15.51
C TRP A 83 -13.12 -12.32 15.43
N LEU A 84 -11.93 -12.12 16.04
CA LEU A 84 -11.13 -10.90 15.90
C LEU A 84 -10.70 -10.64 14.44
N LEU A 85 -10.66 -11.67 13.59
CA LEU A 85 -10.42 -11.49 12.15
C LEU A 85 -11.55 -10.68 11.49
N LEU A 86 -12.76 -10.65 12.05
CA LEU A 86 -13.85 -9.81 11.54
C LEU A 86 -13.63 -8.33 11.83
N ILE A 87 -12.99 -7.99 12.95
CA ILE A 87 -12.58 -6.59 13.26
C ILE A 87 -11.54 -6.09 12.25
N TRP A 88 -10.81 -7.01 11.62
CA TRP A 88 -9.83 -6.62 10.62
C TRP A 88 -10.47 -6.08 9.34
N LEU A 89 -11.72 -6.41 9.01
CA LEU A 89 -12.39 -5.87 7.82
C LEU A 89 -12.51 -4.33 7.83
N PRO A 90 -13.06 -3.67 8.87
CA PRO A 90 -13.07 -2.21 8.93
C PRO A 90 -11.65 -1.64 9.03
N TYR A 91 -10.71 -2.32 9.70
CA TYR A 91 -9.31 -1.89 9.73
C TYR A 91 -8.68 -1.90 8.33
N TRP A 92 -8.91 -2.94 7.52
CA TRP A 92 -8.44 -3.04 6.15
C TRP A 92 -8.97 -1.89 5.28
N ILE A 93 -10.25 -1.51 5.45
CA ILE A 93 -10.84 -0.38 4.74
C ILE A 93 -10.16 0.93 5.15
N LEU A 94 -9.99 1.17 6.45
CA LEU A 94 -9.41 2.41 6.95
C LEU A 94 -7.90 2.54 6.69
N ASN A 95 -7.21 1.40 6.65
CA ASN A 95 -5.77 1.30 6.41
C ASN A 95 -5.50 1.23 4.90
N ILE A 96 -5.70 0.06 4.28
CA ILE A 96 -5.29 -0.18 2.89
C ILE A 96 -6.08 0.67 1.92
N LEU A 97 -7.42 0.61 1.97
CA LEU A 97 -8.22 1.41 1.05
C LEU A 97 -8.07 2.91 1.34
N GLY A 98 -7.92 3.30 2.61
CA GLY A 98 -7.67 4.69 3.01
C GLY A 98 -6.34 5.24 2.47
N GLU A 99 -5.26 4.45 2.55
CA GLU A 99 -3.97 4.79 1.97
C GLU A 99 -4.04 4.89 0.45
N GLU A 100 -4.64 3.91 -0.23
CA GLU A 100 -4.74 3.94 -1.68
C GLU A 100 -5.65 5.08 -2.17
N PHE A 101 -6.70 5.41 -1.43
CA PHE A 101 -7.55 6.56 -1.70
C PHE A 101 -6.76 7.87 -1.64
N LEU A 102 -5.99 8.09 -0.57
CA LEU A 102 -5.18 9.29 -0.41
C LEU A 102 -4.00 9.33 -1.39
N TRP A 103 -3.13 8.33 -1.33
CA TRP A 103 -1.87 8.33 -2.06
C TRP A 103 -2.10 8.12 -3.56
N ARG A 104 -2.73 7.01 -3.96
CA ARG A 104 -2.88 6.67 -5.38
C ARG A 104 -4.02 7.42 -6.05
N GLY A 105 -5.10 7.68 -5.31
CA GLY A 105 -6.26 8.42 -5.79
C GLY A 105 -6.06 9.93 -5.77
N ALA A 106 -5.82 10.53 -4.61
CA ALA A 106 -5.77 12.00 -4.49
C ALA A 106 -4.41 12.56 -4.91
N MET A 107 -3.30 12.07 -4.35
CA MET A 107 -1.97 12.68 -4.50
C MET A 107 -1.28 12.35 -5.83
N LEU A 108 -1.22 11.09 -6.23
CA LEU A 108 -0.46 10.66 -7.42
C LEU A 108 -0.93 11.36 -8.71
N PRO A 109 -2.24 11.49 -9.03
CA PRO A 109 -2.66 12.18 -10.24
C PRO A 109 -2.26 13.65 -10.26
N ARG A 110 -2.18 14.30 -9.08
CA ARG A 110 -1.69 15.68 -8.96
C ARG A 110 -0.18 15.76 -9.22
N GLN A 111 0.58 14.83 -8.64
CA GLN A 111 2.03 14.76 -8.86
C GLN A 111 2.39 14.45 -10.31
N GLU A 112 1.56 13.69 -11.02
CA GLU A 112 1.73 13.45 -12.46
C GLU A 112 1.61 14.71 -13.30
N ILE A 113 0.79 15.69 -12.89
CA ILE A 113 0.72 16.99 -13.58
C ILE A 113 2.04 17.75 -13.44
N ALA A 114 2.66 17.71 -12.25
CA ALA A 114 3.90 18.43 -11.97
C ALA A 114 5.16 17.72 -12.49
N PHE A 115 5.22 16.39 -12.36
CA PHE A 115 6.44 15.60 -12.57
C PHE A 115 6.33 14.62 -13.76
N GLY A 116 5.18 14.56 -14.43
CA GLY A 116 4.97 13.74 -15.62
C GLY A 116 5.33 12.27 -15.39
N LYS A 117 6.15 11.70 -16.30
CA LYS A 117 6.57 10.29 -16.27
C LYS A 117 7.42 9.89 -15.05
N TYR A 118 7.97 10.86 -14.31
CA TYR A 118 8.79 10.63 -13.12
C TYR A 118 8.02 10.74 -11.80
N ALA A 119 6.71 11.05 -11.86
CA ALA A 119 5.89 11.23 -10.67
C ALA A 119 5.93 10.05 -9.70
N TRP A 120 6.04 8.81 -10.19
CA TRP A 120 6.12 7.61 -9.34
C TRP A 120 7.35 7.61 -8.41
N ILE A 121 8.45 8.27 -8.78
CA ILE A 121 9.64 8.40 -7.93
C ILE A 121 9.34 9.35 -6.78
N ILE A 122 8.78 10.52 -7.09
CA ILE A 122 8.39 11.52 -6.08
C ILE A 122 7.29 10.96 -5.18
N HIS A 123 6.33 10.27 -5.77
CA HIS A 123 5.23 9.61 -5.07
C HIS A 123 5.74 8.53 -4.13
N GLY A 124 6.58 7.63 -4.64
CA GLY A 124 7.20 6.57 -3.84
C GLY A 124 8.04 7.16 -2.70
N THR A 125 8.82 8.20 -2.96
CA THR A 125 9.62 8.87 -1.92
C THR A 125 8.71 9.46 -0.82
N GLY A 126 7.67 10.19 -1.20
CA GLY A 126 6.71 10.76 -0.23
C GLY A 126 5.98 9.69 0.58
N TRP A 127 5.56 8.60 -0.07
CA TRP A 127 4.91 7.48 0.61
C TRP A 127 5.89 6.70 1.52
N GLY A 128 7.15 6.58 1.13
CA GLY A 128 8.20 6.00 1.96
C GLY A 128 8.55 6.85 3.18
N LEU A 129 8.58 8.18 3.03
CA LEU A 129 8.72 9.09 4.18
C LEU A 129 7.54 8.97 5.15
N PHE A 130 6.32 8.78 4.63
CA PHE A 130 5.17 8.46 5.48
C PHE A 130 5.37 7.15 6.27
N HIS A 131 6.08 6.18 5.69
CA HIS A 131 6.36 4.90 6.34
C HIS A 131 7.55 4.89 7.30
N ILE A 132 8.38 5.94 7.33
CA ILE A 132 9.58 5.97 8.19
C ILE A 132 9.25 5.82 9.68
N THR A 133 8.06 6.28 10.08
CA THR A 133 7.58 6.20 11.47
C THR A 133 7.27 4.79 11.93
N PHE A 134 7.15 3.82 11.01
CA PHE A 134 6.92 2.41 11.37
C PHE A 134 8.22 1.63 11.62
N GLY A 135 9.38 2.27 11.46
CA GLY A 135 10.70 1.68 11.66
C GLY A 135 11.48 1.50 10.36
N TRP A 136 12.79 1.69 10.42
CA TRP A 136 13.66 1.69 9.25
C TRP A 136 13.80 0.28 8.63
N GLN A 137 13.72 -0.78 9.45
CA GLN A 137 13.77 -2.16 8.98
C GLN A 137 12.60 -2.44 8.05
N LEU A 138 11.37 -2.16 8.51
CA LEU A 138 10.17 -2.29 7.70
C LEU A 138 10.24 -1.38 6.47
N LEU A 139 10.72 -0.15 6.60
CA LEU A 139 10.87 0.74 5.46
C LEU A 139 11.73 0.11 4.35
N ILE A 140 12.88 -0.46 4.70
CA ILE A 140 13.78 -1.10 3.73
C ILE A 140 13.09 -2.26 2.99
N THR A 141 12.34 -3.09 3.71
CA THR A 141 11.63 -4.22 3.08
C THR A 141 10.48 -3.78 2.18
N LEU A 142 9.88 -2.63 2.48
CA LEU A 142 8.79 -2.02 1.72
C LEU A 142 9.26 -1.22 0.49
N ILE A 143 10.54 -0.83 0.39
CA ILE A 143 11.06 -0.05 -0.74
C ILE A 143 10.60 -0.61 -2.11
N PRO A 144 10.71 -1.93 -2.38
CA PRO A 144 10.25 -2.48 -3.66
C PRO A 144 8.76 -2.23 -3.89
N LEU A 145 7.90 -2.47 -2.89
CA LEU A 145 6.47 -2.18 -2.99
C LEU A 145 6.21 -0.70 -3.25
N ILE A 146 6.87 0.17 -2.48
CA ILE A 146 6.73 1.63 -2.54
C ILE A 146 6.90 2.15 -3.97
N TYR A 147 7.95 1.73 -4.65
CA TYR A 147 8.24 2.22 -5.99
C TYR A 147 7.52 1.46 -7.09
N ILE A 148 7.45 0.12 -7.01
CA ILE A 148 6.82 -0.69 -8.06
C ILE A 148 5.30 -0.41 -8.11
N GLN A 149 4.62 -0.39 -6.96
CA GLN A 149 3.18 -0.10 -6.92
C GLN A 149 2.89 1.30 -7.47
N SER A 150 3.67 2.30 -7.08
CA SER A 150 3.52 3.68 -7.55
C SER A 150 3.70 3.78 -9.07
N TYR A 151 4.71 3.09 -9.60
CA TYR A 151 4.95 3.02 -11.04
C TYR A 151 3.81 2.32 -11.80
N VAL A 152 3.36 1.16 -11.33
CA VAL A 152 2.30 0.39 -12.00
C VAL A 152 0.99 1.17 -12.00
N VAL A 153 0.59 1.76 -10.87
CA VAL A 153 -0.62 2.59 -10.80
C VAL A 153 -0.52 3.80 -11.72
N GLN A 154 0.62 4.49 -11.74
CA GLN A 154 0.84 5.59 -12.69
C GLN A 154 0.75 5.12 -14.14
N LYS A 155 1.36 3.99 -14.48
CA LYS A 155 1.39 3.44 -15.85
C LYS A 155 -0.01 3.05 -16.33
N LYS A 156 -0.78 2.43 -15.45
CA LYS A 156 -2.11 1.87 -15.77
C LYS A 156 -3.26 2.84 -15.51
N LYS A 157 -3.01 3.93 -14.79
CA LYS A 157 -4.00 4.96 -14.43
C LYS A 157 -5.23 4.34 -13.77
N ASN A 158 -5.02 3.34 -12.91
CA ASN A 158 -6.09 2.65 -12.19
C ASN A 158 -5.66 2.38 -10.73
N SER A 159 -6.32 3.03 -9.79
CA SER A 159 -5.98 2.98 -8.36
C SER A 159 -6.34 1.64 -7.71
N TRP A 160 -7.23 0.85 -8.31
CA TRP A 160 -7.50 -0.51 -7.83
C TRP A 160 -6.28 -1.42 -7.87
N ILE A 161 -5.33 -1.18 -8.78
CA ILE A 161 -4.07 -1.94 -8.81
C ILE A 161 -3.29 -1.71 -7.51
N GLY A 162 -3.29 -0.47 -7.01
CA GLY A 162 -2.71 -0.14 -5.71
C GLY A 162 -3.35 -0.94 -4.59
N VAL A 163 -4.69 -1.00 -4.55
CA VAL A 163 -5.44 -1.78 -3.55
C VAL A 163 -5.11 -3.27 -3.65
N ILE A 164 -5.05 -3.84 -4.86
CA ILE A 164 -4.75 -5.25 -5.07
C ILE A 164 -3.31 -5.58 -4.64
N MET A 165 -2.32 -4.76 -5.04
CA MET A 165 -0.92 -4.98 -4.70
C MET A 165 -0.67 -4.78 -3.20
N HIS A 166 -1.18 -3.69 -2.64
CA HIS A 166 -1.03 -3.37 -1.23
C HIS A 166 -1.72 -4.43 -0.35
N GLY A 167 -2.99 -4.73 -0.64
CA GLY A 167 -3.75 -5.77 0.06
C GLY A 167 -3.20 -7.17 -0.13
N GLY A 168 -2.68 -7.48 -1.33
CA GLY A 168 -2.08 -8.77 -1.66
C GLY A 168 -0.79 -9.06 -0.90
N LEU A 169 -0.08 -8.03 -0.44
CA LEU A 169 1.09 -8.19 0.44
C LEU A 169 0.69 -8.13 1.93
N ASN A 170 -0.05 -7.10 2.32
CA ASN A 170 -0.41 -6.88 3.73
C ASN A 170 -1.34 -7.96 4.29
N GLY A 171 -2.29 -8.47 3.49
CA GLY A 171 -3.25 -9.48 3.93
C GLY A 171 -2.58 -10.79 4.36
N PRO A 172 -1.77 -11.43 3.51
CA PRO A 172 -1.03 -12.64 3.88
C PRO A 172 -0.09 -12.41 5.08
N SER A 173 0.64 -11.30 5.12
CA SER A 173 1.52 -10.97 6.26
C SER A 173 0.73 -10.83 7.57
N PHE A 174 -0.42 -10.16 7.53
CA PHE A 174 -1.30 -10.03 8.70
C PHE A 174 -1.80 -11.39 9.20
N ILE A 175 -2.28 -12.24 8.29
CA ILE A 175 -2.74 -13.58 8.64
C ILE A 175 -1.60 -14.41 9.25
N ALA A 176 -0.39 -14.32 8.68
CA ALA A 176 0.79 -15.00 9.20
C ALA A 176 1.13 -14.54 10.63
N ILE A 177 1.13 -13.23 10.90
CA ILE A 177 1.34 -12.66 12.24
C ILE A 177 0.25 -13.15 13.21
N CYS A 178 -1.02 -13.11 12.81
CA CYS A 178 -2.13 -13.56 13.65
C CYS A 178 -2.04 -15.03 14.06
N PHE A 179 -1.38 -15.88 13.27
CA PHE A 179 -1.16 -17.29 13.61
C PHE A 179 0.25 -17.59 14.14
N GLY A 180 1.09 -16.57 14.36
CA GLY A 180 2.44 -16.72 14.88
C GLY A 180 3.40 -17.44 13.93
N LEU A 181 3.16 -17.32 12.62
CA LEU A 181 4.01 -17.95 11.59
C LEU A 181 5.26 -17.12 11.27
N ILE A 182 5.25 -15.82 11.59
CA ILE A 182 6.32 -14.83 11.44
C ILE A 182 6.27 -13.80 12.56
#